data_AF-A0AAW7LGH0-F1
#
_entry.id   AF-A0AAW7LGH0-F1
#
_cell.length_a   1.000
_cell.length_b   1.000
_cell.length_c   1.000
_cell.angle_alpha   90.00
_cell.angle_beta   90.00
_cell.angle_gamma   90.00
#
_symmetry.space_group_name_H-M   'P 1'
#
loop_
_entity.id
_entity.type
_entity.pdbx_description
1 polymer ?
#
loop_
_entity_poly.entity_id
_entity_poly.type
_entity_poly.pdbx_seq_one_letter_code
_entity_poly.pdbx_strand_id
1 'polypeptide(L)'
;MNNLDAIYVDVDDFCLLFEPQWLKHLIESGEKQRIKPPRLSSSEVITILIAFHQSGVCHNMRIPRNHVFTGEAKRGKGSMG
;
A
#
# COMPACT_ATOMS: atom_id res chain seq x y z
N MET A 1 -8.93 -23.59 5.52
CA MET A 1 -8.72 -22.46 4.59
C MET A 1 -8.60 -21.22 5.44
N ASN A 2 -7.43 -20.61 5.42
CA ASN A 2 -7.11 -19.51 6.31
C ASN A 2 -7.83 -18.24 5.80
N ASN A 3 -8.16 -17.30 6.69
CA ASN A 3 -8.84 -16.04 6.35
C ASN A 3 -8.12 -15.26 5.22
N LEU A 4 -6.79 -15.40 5.11
CA LEU A 4 -5.98 -14.82 4.03
C LEU A 4 -6.28 -15.38 2.64
N ASP A 5 -6.62 -16.66 2.52
CA ASP A 5 -6.89 -17.29 1.21
C ASP A 5 -8.16 -16.67 0.61
N ALA A 6 -9.18 -16.44 1.44
CA ALA A 6 -10.42 -15.79 1.03
C ALA A 6 -10.18 -14.32 0.62
N ILE A 7 -9.42 -13.57 1.43
CA ILE A 7 -9.06 -12.18 1.12
C ILE A 7 -8.29 -12.11 -0.20
N TYR A 8 -7.34 -13.02 -0.43
CA TYR A 8 -6.56 -13.02 -1.66
C TYR A 8 -7.44 -13.26 -2.89
N VAL A 9 -8.37 -14.21 -2.84
CA VAL A 9 -9.31 -14.49 -3.95
C VAL A 9 -10.14 -13.24 -4.27
N ASP A 10 -10.76 -12.63 -3.26
CA ASP A 10 -11.58 -11.43 -3.47
C ASP A 10 -10.77 -10.26 -4.07
N VAL A 11 -9.52 -10.10 -3.62
CA VAL A 11 -8.61 -9.06 -4.11
C VAL A 11 -8.15 -9.33 -5.54
N ASP A 12 -7.87 -10.58 -5.89
CA ASP A 12 -7.44 -10.96 -7.23
C ASP A 12 -8.56 -10.71 -8.25
N ASP A 13 -9.79 -11.12 -7.95
CA ASP A 13 -10.98 -10.83 -8.76
C ASP A 13 -11.19 -9.31 -8.95
N PHE A 14 -11.00 -8.52 -7.89
CA PHE A 14 -11.04 -7.07 -7.97
C PHE A 14 -9.96 -6.52 -8.92
N CYS A 15 -8.70 -6.97 -8.78
CA CYS A 15 -7.60 -6.51 -9.62
C CYS A 15 -7.82 -6.83 -11.10
N LEU A 16 -8.34 -8.02 -11.42
CA LEU A 16 -8.64 -8.42 -12.80
C LEU A 16 -9.61 -7.45 -13.49
N LEU A 17 -10.58 -6.92 -12.75
CA LEU A 17 -11.58 -5.97 -13.26
C LEU A 17 -11.08 -4.52 -13.26
N PHE A 18 -10.40 -4.11 -12.19
CA PHE A 18 -10.00 -2.73 -11.95
C PHE A 18 -8.75 -2.31 -12.73
N GLU A 19 -7.72 -3.15 -12.75
CA GLU A 19 -6.40 -2.80 -13.29
C GLU A 19 -6.44 -2.36 -14.77
N PRO A 20 -7.19 -3.02 -15.68
CA PRO A 20 -7.29 -2.57 -17.07
C PRO A 20 -7.96 -1.20 -17.21
N GLN A 21 -8.94 -0.89 -16.35
CA GLN A 21 -9.63 0.40 -16.36
C GLN A 21 -8.74 1.49 -15.78
N TRP A 22 -8.04 1.19 -14.69
CA TRP A 22 -7.08 2.09 -14.06
C TRP A 22 -5.96 2.49 -15.03
N LEU A 23 -5.34 1.51 -15.72
CA LEU A 23 -4.29 1.75 -16.71
C LEU A 23 -4.74 2.69 -17.84
N LYS A 24 -6.01 2.65 -18.24
CA LYS A 24 -6.57 3.58 -19.26
C LYS A 24 -6.73 5.02 -18.77
N HIS A 25 -6.88 5.22 -17.46
CA HIS A 25 -7.05 6.55 -16.85
C HIS A 25 -5.70 7.18 -16.45
N LEU A 26 -4.58 6.45 -16.57
CA LEU A 26 -3.27 7.02 -16.27
C LEU A 26 -2.91 8.10 -17.30
N ILE A 27 -2.49 9.26 -16.80
CA ILE A 27 -1.97 10.34 -17.63
C ILE A 27 -0.57 9.95 -18.11
N GLU A 28 -0.35 10.00 -19.43
CA GLU A 28 0.97 9.82 -20.00
C GLU A 28 1.88 10.99 -19.59
N SER A 29 2.91 10.70 -18.78
CA SER A 29 3.81 11.75 -18.29
C SER A 29 4.80 12.27 -19.34
N GLY A 30 4.83 11.69 -20.55
CA GLY A 30 5.77 12.02 -21.64
C GLY A 30 7.24 11.66 -21.35
N GLU A 31 7.59 11.38 -20.09
CA GLU A 31 8.92 11.00 -19.67
C GLU A 31 9.18 9.50 -19.86
N LYS A 32 10.42 9.16 -20.22
CA LYS A 32 10.85 7.78 -20.35
C LYS A 32 10.97 7.14 -18.97
N GLN A 33 9.94 6.43 -18.54
CA GLN A 33 9.95 5.71 -17.28
C GLN A 33 10.70 4.38 -17.41
N ARG A 34 11.39 3.99 -16.34
CA ARG A 34 12.01 2.67 -16.24
C ARG A 34 10.91 1.61 -16.06
N ILE A 35 10.57 0.90 -17.14
CA ILE A 35 9.63 -0.21 -17.09
C ILE A 35 10.39 -1.48 -16.70
N LYS A 36 10.43 -1.79 -15.39
CA LYS A 36 10.76 -3.13 -14.92
C LYS A 36 9.52 -3.73 -14.28
N PRO A 37 9.12 -4.96 -14.65
CA PRO A 37 7.99 -5.61 -14.00
C PRO A 37 8.28 -5.70 -12.49
N PRO A 38 7.31 -5.34 -11.63
CA PRO A 38 7.47 -5.53 -10.19
C PRO A 38 7.60 -7.03 -9.89
N ARG A 39 8.18 -7.36 -8.74
CA ARG A 39 8.27 -8.75 -8.27
C ARG A 39 6.97 -9.27 -7.67
N LEU A 40 6.04 -8.36 -7.37
CA LEU A 40 4.72 -8.65 -6.80
C LEU A 40 3.64 -8.09 -7.71
N SER A 41 2.55 -8.83 -7.88
CA SER A 41 1.35 -8.37 -8.56
C SER A 41 0.62 -7.30 -7.73
N SER A 42 -0.27 -6.55 -8.38
CA SER A 42 -1.16 -5.61 -7.71
C SER A 42 -2.01 -6.32 -6.63
N SER A 43 -2.48 -7.55 -6.89
CA SER A 43 -3.26 -8.34 -5.93
C SER A 43 -2.46 -8.76 -4.70
N GLU A 44 -1.19 -9.16 -4.87
CA GLU A 44 -0.29 -9.49 -3.75
C GLU A 44 -0.02 -8.26 -2.88
N VAL A 45 0.24 -7.10 -3.49
CA VAL A 45 0.49 -5.85 -2.76
C VAL A 45 -0.74 -5.44 -1.94
N ILE A 46 -1.93 -5.46 -2.55
CA ILE A 46 -3.19 -5.11 -1.86
C ILE A 46 -3.46 -6.09 -0.71
N THR A 47 -3.26 -7.39 -0.92
CA THR A 47 -3.44 -8.41 0.13
C THR A 47 -2.50 -8.17 1.31
N ILE A 48 -1.22 -7.86 1.04
CA ILE A 48 -0.25 -7.50 2.09
C ILE A 48 -0.70 -6.26 2.87
N LEU A 49 -1.23 -5.23 2.18
CA LEU A 49 -1.73 -4.02 2.84
C LEU A 49 -2.93 -4.30 3.75
N ILE A 50 -3.89 -5.11 3.29
CA ILE A 50 -5.05 -5.52 4.08
C ILE A 50 -4.60 -6.32 5.31
N ALA A 51 -3.75 -7.32 5.12
CA ALA A 51 -3.22 -8.14 6.21
C ALA A 51 -2.44 -7.30 7.22
N PHE A 52 -1.63 -6.34 6.74
CA PHE A 52 -0.89 -5.42 7.60
C PHE A 52 -1.83 -4.54 8.43
N HIS A 53 -2.88 -3.98 7.82
CA HIS A 53 -3.88 -3.18 8.54
C HIS A 53 -4.62 -4.01 9.60
N GLN A 54 -4.98 -5.26 9.27
CA GLN A 54 -5.63 -6.20 10.20
C GLN A 54 -4.71 -6.62 11.36
N SER A 55 -3.40 -6.66 11.15
CA SER A 55 -2.43 -7.11 12.17
C SER A 55 -2.30 -6.18 13.40
N GLY A 56 -2.87 -4.98 13.35
CA GLY A 56 -2.73 -3.98 14.42
C GLY A 56 -1.31 -3.39 14.54
N VAL A 57 -0.37 -3.80 13.69
CA VAL A 57 0.99 -3.25 13.59
C VAL A 57 0.98 -1.95 12.78
N CYS A 58 0.01 -1.07 13.01
CA CYS A 58 -0.03 0.27 12.41
C CYS A 58 0.99 1.23 13.04
N HIS A 59 1.86 0.71 13.92
CA HIS A 59 2.95 1.45 14.53
C HIS A 59 4.16 1.42 13.60
N ASN A 60 4.40 2.50 12.87
CA ASN A 60 5.58 2.63 12.01
C ASN A 60 6.85 2.48 12.87
N MET A 61 7.54 1.34 12.75
CA MET A 61 8.75 1.01 13.52
C MET A 61 9.90 2.00 13.31
N ARG A 62 9.82 2.83 12.26
CA ARG A 62 10.74 3.94 12.03
C ARG A 62 10.46 5.17 12.89
N ILE A 63 9.28 5.30 13.49
CA ILE A 63 8.94 6.41 14.40
C ILE A 63 9.98 6.58 15.53
N PRO A 64 10.30 5.55 16.33
CA PRO A 64 11.31 5.70 17.40
C PRO A 64 12.75 5.89 16.88
N ARG A 65 13.00 5.66 15.59
CA ARG A 65 14.31 5.81 14.95
C ARG A 65 14.39 7.05 14.05
N ASN A 66 13.31 7.82 13.95
CA ASN A 66 13.26 8.99 13.08
C ASN A 66 13.80 10.20 13.83
N HIS A 67 15.02 10.60 13.49
CA HIS A 67 15.68 11.75 14.11
C HIS A 67 15.42 13.08 13.40
N VAL A 68 14.86 13.06 12.18
CA VAL A 68 14.68 14.25 11.33
C VAL A 68 13.80 15.31 12.00
N PHE A 69 12.81 14.91 12.79
CA PHE A 69 11.86 15.81 13.47
C PHE A 69 12.01 15.79 14.99
N THR A 70 13.20 15.46 15.50
CA THR A 70 13.46 15.45 16.95
C THR A 70 13.25 16.85 17.53
N GLY A 71 12.34 17.00 18.50
CA GLY A 71 12.01 18.30 19.11
C GLY A 71 10.88 19.07 18.42
N GLU A 72 10.64 18.79 17.13
CA GLU A 72 9.62 19.47 16.32
C GLU A 72 8.25 18.77 16.37
N ALA A 73 8.22 17.44 16.30
CA ALA A 73 6.98 16.66 16.25
C ALA A 73 6.78 15.82 17.52
N LYS A 74 5.57 15.89 18.13
CA LYS A 74 5.17 15.06 19.27
C LYS A 74 4.11 14.03 18.85
N ARG A 75 4.20 12.83 19.42
CA ARG A 75 3.23 11.75 19.15
C ARG A 75 1.83 12.17 19.62
N GLY A 76 0.80 11.82 18.84
CA GLY A 76 -0.60 12.06 19.19
C GLY A 76 -1.20 13.39 18.71
N LYS A 77 -0.44 14.24 18.02
CA LYS A 77 -0.99 15.41 17.32
C LYS A 77 -1.05 15.12 15.82
N GLY A 78 -2.19 14.61 15.35
CA GLY A 78 -2.48 14.56 13.92
C GLY A 78 -2.88 15.94 13.42
N SER A 79 -2.93 16.16 12.10
CA SER A 79 -3.47 17.42 11.55
C SER A 79 -4.98 17.59 11.80
N MET A 80 -5.63 16.59 12.39
CA MET A 80 -7.06 16.54 12.66
C MET A 80 -7.43 16.94 14.09
N GLY A 81 -6.54 17.64 14.81
CA GLY A 81 -6.80 18.16 16.16
C GLY A 81 -6.55 17.16 17.28
#